data_AF-A0A8T1S8M2-F1
#
_entry.id   AF-A0A8T1S8M2-F1
#
_cell.length_a   1.000
_cell.length_b   1.000
_cell.length_c   1.000
_cell.angle_alpha   90.00
_cell.angle_beta   90.00
_cell.angle_gamma   90.00
#
_symmetry.space_group_name_H-M   'P 1'
#
loop_
_entity.id
_entity.type
_entity.pdbx_description
1 polymer ?
#
loop_
_entity_poly.entity_id
_entity_poly.type
_entity_poly.pdbx_seq_one_letter_code
_entity_poly.pdbx_strand_id
1 'polypeptide(L)'
;MKGKENGLVDIYDALIEIYDDTTLTGSSGNASRVDAKDLAKAISSFKFLVSLVVWYDILFVINMTSKQLQAKEFNIRDVINQLGETKKFLVGRRSDADFEKTLVDAGELAEELDVPAFFEPDPICIRKKRKQFTYEADDEPIYNPKEKFKVNFYFAVIDTTIRLVEERFTLMQQISSVFGFLYDVYSLQNTTPKQIMEQCLTLEQALQHGESKDIDAFDL
;
A
#
# COMPACT_ATOMS: atom_id res chain seq x y z
N MET A 1 -20.23 -1.25 4.49
CA MET A 1 -19.25 -2.35 4.48
C MET A 1 -19.88 -3.67 4.06
N LYS A 2 -21.16 -3.92 4.38
CA LYS A 2 -22.14 -4.91 3.84
C LYS A 2 -22.07 -5.49 2.41
N GLY A 3 -21.21 -5.01 1.50
CA GLY A 3 -21.06 -5.59 0.16
C GLY A 3 -19.72 -6.30 -0.08
N LYS A 4 -18.82 -6.30 0.92
CA LYS A 4 -17.46 -6.87 0.82
C LYS A 4 -17.29 -8.18 1.60
N GLU A 5 -18.18 -8.45 2.55
CA GLU A 5 -18.11 -9.55 3.52
C GLU A 5 -18.34 -10.93 2.86
N ASN A 6 -19.17 -11.01 1.80
CA ASN A 6 -19.48 -12.29 1.18
C ASN A 6 -18.30 -12.96 0.47
N GLY A 7 -17.38 -12.19 -0.14
CA GLY A 7 -16.37 -12.78 -1.03
C GLY A 7 -15.34 -13.67 -0.32
N LEU A 8 -14.93 -13.32 0.91
CA LEU A 8 -13.96 -14.13 1.65
C LEU A 8 -14.61 -15.39 2.24
N VAL A 9 -15.84 -15.26 2.74
CA VAL A 9 -16.64 -16.38 3.24
C VAL A 9 -16.92 -17.38 2.12
N ASP A 10 -17.37 -16.90 0.96
CA ASP A 10 -17.63 -17.74 -0.21
C ASP A 10 -16.37 -18.50 -0.66
N ILE A 11 -15.19 -17.86 -0.60
CA ILE A 11 -13.91 -18.51 -0.93
C ILE A 11 -13.55 -19.56 0.13
N TYR A 12 -13.74 -19.26 1.41
CA TYR A 12 -13.49 -20.21 2.49
C TYR A 12 -14.38 -21.45 2.36
N ASP A 13 -15.69 -21.25 2.19
CA ASP A 13 -16.66 -22.32 2.03
C ASP A 13 -16.36 -23.19 0.81
N ALA A 14 -16.00 -22.57 -0.33
CA ALA A 14 -15.60 -23.30 -1.52
C ALA A 14 -14.34 -24.15 -1.30
N LEU A 15 -13.37 -23.67 -0.51
CA LEU A 15 -12.16 -24.44 -0.18
C LEU A 15 -12.47 -25.64 0.74
N ILE A 16 -13.39 -25.46 1.69
CA ILE A 16 -13.87 -26.56 2.53
C ILE A 16 -14.63 -27.58 1.70
N GLU A 17 -15.49 -27.15 0.77
CA GLU A 17 -16.20 -28.04 -0.16
C GLU A 17 -15.23 -28.88 -0.99
N ILE A 18 -14.17 -28.28 -1.54
CA ILE A 18 -13.13 -29.01 -2.27
C ILE A 18 -12.40 -30.01 -1.38
N TYR A 19 -12.12 -29.66 -0.12
CA TYR A 19 -11.46 -30.57 0.82
C TYR A 19 -12.34 -31.79 1.17
N ASP A 20 -13.63 -31.57 1.36
CA ASP A 20 -14.60 -32.61 1.73
C ASP A 20 -15.09 -33.44 0.52
N ASP A 21 -14.81 -33.00 -0.72
CA ASP A 21 -15.16 -33.74 -1.92
C ASP A 21 -14.40 -35.07 -2.03
N THR A 22 -15.10 -36.15 -1.64
CA THR A 22 -14.60 -37.53 -1.71
C THR A 22 -14.54 -38.09 -3.13
N THR A 23 -15.12 -37.41 -4.12
CA THR A 23 -15.06 -37.81 -5.54
C THR A 23 -13.71 -37.48 -6.17
N LEU A 24 -12.99 -36.49 -5.63
CA LEU A 24 -11.60 -36.18 -5.97
C LEU A 24 -10.67 -37.27 -5.46
N THR A 25 -10.45 -38.28 -6.30
CA THR A 25 -9.63 -39.47 -6.00
C THR A 25 -8.37 -39.53 -6.85
N GLY A 26 -7.43 -40.40 -6.45
CA GLY A 26 -6.11 -40.51 -7.08
C GLY A 26 -5.11 -39.46 -6.56
N SER A 27 -3.86 -39.54 -7.05
CA SER A 27 -2.77 -38.68 -6.56
C SER A 27 -3.07 -37.18 -6.74
N SER A 28 -3.62 -36.80 -7.91
CA SER A 28 -3.97 -35.40 -8.21
C SER A 28 -5.15 -34.91 -7.37
N GLY A 29 -6.22 -35.70 -7.21
CA GLY A 29 -7.37 -35.32 -6.40
C GLY A 29 -7.02 -35.17 -4.93
N ASN A 30 -6.24 -36.10 -4.38
CA ASN A 30 -5.76 -36.03 -3.01
C ASN A 30 -4.87 -34.79 -2.77
N ALA A 31 -4.01 -34.43 -3.72
CA ALA A 31 -3.21 -33.22 -3.64
C ALA A 31 -4.08 -31.96 -3.58
N SER A 32 -5.06 -31.83 -4.50
CA SER A 32 -5.97 -30.68 -4.50
C SER A 32 -6.76 -30.52 -3.19
N ARG A 33 -7.19 -31.63 -2.58
CA ARG A 33 -7.88 -31.62 -1.28
C ARG A 33 -6.98 -31.13 -0.16
N VAL A 34 -5.73 -31.58 -0.13
CA VAL A 34 -4.73 -31.13 0.87
C VAL A 34 -4.41 -29.66 0.67
N ASP A 35 -4.15 -29.23 -0.57
CA ASP A 35 -3.88 -27.83 -0.90
C ASP A 35 -5.03 -26.90 -0.51
N ALA A 36 -6.27 -27.32 -0.80
CA ALA A 36 -7.47 -26.55 -0.43
C ALA A 36 -7.60 -26.40 1.09
N LYS A 37 -7.34 -27.47 1.85
CA LYS A 37 -7.33 -27.43 3.32
C LYS A 37 -6.25 -26.49 3.87
N ASP A 38 -5.03 -26.58 3.33
CA ASP A 38 -3.91 -25.75 3.77
C ASP A 38 -4.17 -24.27 3.44
N LEU A 39 -4.75 -23.98 2.27
CA LEU A 39 -5.16 -22.64 1.90
C LEU A 39 -6.29 -22.11 2.79
N ALA A 40 -7.33 -22.93 3.06
CA ALA A 40 -8.42 -22.57 3.96
C ALA A 40 -7.87 -22.20 5.35
N LYS A 41 -6.93 -22.99 5.87
CA LYS A 41 -6.24 -22.69 7.14
C LYS A 41 -5.43 -21.40 7.08
N ALA A 42 -4.77 -21.11 5.97
CA ALA A 42 -3.97 -19.89 5.82
C ALA A 42 -4.85 -18.63 5.78
N ILE A 43 -5.92 -18.63 4.99
CA ILE A 43 -6.83 -17.48 4.85
C ILE A 43 -7.69 -17.25 6.10
N SER A 44 -7.94 -18.30 6.87
CA SER A 44 -8.62 -18.23 8.17
C SER A 44 -7.67 -17.95 9.33
N SER A 45 -6.42 -17.55 9.08
CA SER A 45 -5.54 -17.12 10.18
C SER A 45 -5.79 -15.65 10.53
N PHE A 46 -5.81 -15.32 11.83
CA PHE A 46 -5.98 -13.93 12.25
C PHE A 46 -4.91 -12.99 11.67
N LYS A 47 -3.67 -13.47 11.53
CA LYS A 47 -2.58 -12.73 10.84
C LYS A 47 -2.96 -12.37 9.41
N PHE A 48 -3.60 -13.29 8.67
CA PHE A 48 -4.04 -13.04 7.31
C PHE A 48 -5.20 -12.04 7.27
N LEU A 49 -6.20 -12.17 8.16
CA LEU A 49 -7.33 -11.24 8.23
C LEU A 49 -6.87 -9.81 8.52
N VAL A 50 -5.99 -9.62 9.51
CA VAL A 50 -5.39 -8.31 9.80
C VAL A 50 -4.61 -7.79 8.59
N SER A 51 -3.82 -8.65 7.93
CA SER A 51 -3.09 -8.29 6.71
C SER A 51 -4.04 -7.84 5.59
N LEU A 52 -5.15 -8.53 5.42
CA LEU A 52 -6.15 -8.25 4.40
C LEU A 52 -6.80 -6.89 4.61
N VAL A 53 -7.18 -6.55 5.85
CA VAL A 53 -7.73 -5.22 6.19
C VAL A 53 -6.72 -4.12 5.86
N VAL A 54 -5.46 -4.29 6.28
CA VAL A 54 -4.39 -3.32 6.00
C VAL A 54 -4.21 -3.13 4.49
N TRP A 55 -4.10 -4.23 3.73
CA TRP A 55 -3.92 -4.18 2.29
C TRP A 55 -5.11 -3.55 1.59
N TYR A 56 -6.33 -3.86 2.02
CA TYR A 56 -7.54 -3.28 1.46
C TYR A 56 -7.53 -1.75 1.57
N ASP A 57 -7.25 -1.22 2.76
CA ASP A 57 -7.24 0.23 3.00
C ASP A 57 -6.17 0.94 2.17
N ILE A 58 -4.96 0.39 2.16
CA ILE A 58 -3.84 0.94 1.39
C ILE A 58 -4.17 0.94 -0.11
N LEU A 59 -4.61 -0.21 -0.65
CA LEU A 59 -4.92 -0.34 -2.07
C LEU A 59 -6.10 0.53 -2.47
N PHE A 60 -7.09 0.71 -1.59
CA PHE A 60 -8.24 1.57 -1.86
C PHE A 60 -7.80 3.03 -2.11
N VAL A 61 -6.98 3.59 -1.22
CA VAL A 61 -6.51 4.97 -1.36
C VAL A 61 -5.55 5.12 -2.53
N ILE A 62 -4.65 4.16 -2.74
CA ILE A 62 -3.73 4.16 -3.91
C ILE A 62 -4.52 4.08 -5.21
N ASN A 63 -5.55 3.23 -5.29
CA ASN A 63 -6.38 3.07 -6.48
C ASN A 63 -7.13 4.36 -6.82
N MET A 64 -7.62 5.09 -5.81
CA MET A 64 -8.24 6.40 -6.01
C MET A 64 -7.28 7.35 -6.75
N THR A 65 -6.06 7.46 -6.25
CA THR A 65 -5.02 8.32 -6.82
C THR A 65 -4.56 7.84 -8.19
N SER A 66 -4.44 6.53 -8.38
CA SER A 66 -4.09 5.91 -9.66
C SER A 66 -5.13 6.19 -10.74
N LYS A 67 -6.43 6.14 -10.39
CA LYS A 67 -7.51 6.46 -11.32
C LYS A 67 -7.49 7.92 -11.76
N GLN A 68 -7.18 8.84 -10.85
CA GLN A 68 -7.02 10.25 -11.21
C GLN A 68 -5.82 10.47 -12.14
N LEU A 69 -4.68 9.84 -11.84
CA LEU A 69 -3.49 9.89 -12.69
C LEU A 69 -3.70 9.31 -14.10
N GLN A 70 -4.60 8.34 -14.24
CA GLN A 70 -4.90 7.67 -15.51
C GLN A 70 -6.11 8.28 -16.23
N ALA A 71 -6.75 9.31 -15.66
CA ALA A 71 -7.88 9.97 -16.29
C ALA A 71 -7.44 10.64 -17.60
N LYS A 72 -8.29 10.54 -18.64
CA LYS A 72 -8.02 11.13 -19.96
C LYS A 72 -7.83 12.65 -19.87
N GLU A 73 -8.65 13.28 -19.05
CA GLU A 73 -8.53 14.68 -18.68
C GLU A 73 -7.94 14.69 -17.26
N PHE A 74 -6.66 15.04 -17.13
CA PHE A 74 -5.99 15.12 -15.84
C PHE A 74 -5.52 16.55 -15.58
N ASN A 75 -5.67 17.01 -14.34
CA ASN A 75 -5.13 18.27 -13.87
C ASN A 75 -3.98 17.99 -12.89
N ILE A 76 -2.79 18.52 -13.19
CA ILE A 76 -1.59 18.32 -12.37
C ILE A 76 -1.81 18.78 -10.92
N ARG A 77 -2.53 19.89 -10.70
CA ARG A 77 -2.82 20.42 -9.36
C ARG A 77 -3.70 19.46 -8.57
N ASP A 78 -4.76 18.95 -9.19
CA ASP A 78 -5.68 18.02 -8.52
C ASP A 78 -4.96 16.72 -8.14
N VAL A 79 -4.11 16.20 -9.03
CA VAL A 79 -3.28 15.03 -8.78
C VAL A 79 -2.31 15.26 -7.61
N ILE A 80 -1.68 16.43 -7.54
CA ILE A 80 -0.79 16.78 -6.41
C ILE A 80 -1.59 16.82 -5.11
N ASN A 81 -2.76 17.46 -5.11
CA ASN A 81 -3.61 17.50 -3.93
C ASN A 81 -4.00 16.09 -3.47
N GLN A 82 -4.42 15.22 -4.40
CA GLN A 82 -4.79 13.84 -4.12
C GLN A 82 -3.62 13.00 -3.59
N LEU A 83 -2.42 13.13 -4.19
CA LEU A 83 -1.22 12.46 -3.67
C LEU A 83 -0.87 12.96 -2.26
N GLY A 84 -1.05 14.25 -2.00
CA GLY A 84 -0.90 14.84 -0.67
C GLY A 84 -1.89 14.26 0.36
N GLU A 85 -3.14 14.07 -0.02
CA GLU A 85 -4.16 13.41 0.81
C GLU A 85 -3.82 11.93 1.05
N THR A 86 -3.37 11.22 0.03
CA THR A 86 -2.92 9.82 0.15
C THR A 86 -1.75 9.70 1.12
N LYS A 87 -0.76 10.59 1.00
CA LYS A 87 0.37 10.64 1.93
C LYS A 87 -0.11 10.88 3.36
N LYS A 88 -0.96 11.89 3.58
CA LYS A 88 -1.50 12.21 4.91
C LYS A 88 -2.26 11.03 5.52
N PHE A 89 -3.08 10.34 4.72
CA PHE A 89 -3.77 9.14 5.15
C PHE A 89 -2.81 8.04 5.61
N LEU A 90 -1.79 7.72 4.80
CA LEU A 90 -0.81 6.67 5.13
C LEU A 90 0.01 7.01 6.38
N VAL A 91 0.43 8.28 6.52
CA VAL A 91 1.14 8.75 7.72
C VAL A 91 0.26 8.67 8.96
N GLY A 92 -1.03 9.01 8.85
CA GLY A 92 -2.00 8.83 9.94
C GLY A 92 -2.12 7.36 10.34
N ARG A 93 -2.24 6.47 9.35
CA ARG A 93 -2.33 5.01 9.55
C ARG A 93 -1.11 4.43 10.26
N ARG A 94 0.04 5.10 10.18
CA ARG A 94 1.28 4.74 10.90
C ARG A 94 1.20 5.13 12.39
N SER A 95 0.14 4.71 13.08
CA SER A 95 -0.09 4.95 14.51
C SER A 95 -0.50 3.66 15.22
N ASP A 96 -0.20 3.56 16.52
CA ASP A 96 -0.67 2.42 17.33
C ASP A 96 -2.20 2.42 17.45
N ALA A 97 -2.85 3.58 17.46
CA ALA A 97 -4.31 3.70 17.54
C ALA A 97 -5.00 3.13 16.29
N ASP A 98 -4.46 3.41 15.10
CA ASP A 98 -4.96 2.84 13.85
C ASP A 98 -4.68 1.35 13.74
N PHE A 99 -3.58 0.87 14.32
CA PHE A 99 -3.32 -0.55 14.41
C PHE A 99 -4.39 -1.25 15.25
N GLU A 100 -4.73 -0.74 16.43
CA GLU A 100 -5.80 -1.31 17.25
C GLU A 100 -7.15 -1.26 16.53
N LYS A 101 -7.47 -0.18 15.81
CA LYS A 101 -8.67 -0.12 14.97
C LYS A 101 -8.69 -1.23 13.91
N THR A 102 -7.54 -1.48 13.27
CA THR A 102 -7.39 -2.54 12.27
C THR A 102 -7.60 -3.93 12.88
N LEU A 103 -7.23 -4.12 14.15
CA LEU A 103 -7.50 -5.37 14.87
C LEU A 103 -8.98 -5.55 15.20
N VAL A 104 -9.71 -4.46 15.47
CA VAL A 104 -11.17 -4.50 15.65
C VAL A 104 -11.85 -4.90 14.33
N ASP A 105 -11.51 -4.23 13.23
CA ASP A 105 -12.06 -4.53 11.90
C ASP A 105 -11.76 -5.99 11.49
N ALA A 106 -10.55 -6.50 11.79
CA ALA A 106 -10.18 -7.89 11.53
C ALA A 106 -10.86 -8.88 12.49
N GLY A 107 -11.21 -8.44 13.70
CA GLY A 107 -11.95 -9.23 14.69
C GLY A 107 -13.39 -9.47 14.25
N GLU A 108 -14.04 -8.45 13.67
CA GLU A 108 -15.38 -8.59 13.07
C GLU A 108 -15.38 -9.62 11.93
N LEU A 109 -14.36 -9.58 11.06
CA LEU A 109 -14.19 -10.58 10.00
C LEU A 109 -13.90 -11.99 10.54
N ALA A 110 -13.16 -12.09 11.65
CA ALA A 110 -12.88 -13.37 12.29
C ALA A 110 -14.16 -13.98 12.90
N GLU A 111 -15.03 -13.15 13.48
CA GLU A 111 -16.32 -13.59 14.01
C GLU A 111 -17.24 -14.13 12.91
N GLU A 112 -17.28 -13.46 11.74
CA GLU A 112 -18.06 -13.95 10.58
C GLU A 112 -17.58 -15.29 10.04
N LEU A 113 -16.26 -15.55 10.10
CA LEU A 113 -15.65 -16.81 9.63
C LEU A 113 -15.60 -17.91 10.70
N ASP A 114 -16.12 -17.67 11.91
CA ASP A 114 -15.97 -18.54 13.09
C ASP A 114 -14.49 -18.90 13.38
N VAL A 115 -13.63 -17.89 13.23
CA VAL A 115 -12.17 -18.00 13.37
C VAL A 115 -11.70 -17.38 14.69
N PRO A 116 -10.71 -17.99 15.37
CA PRO A 116 -10.13 -17.37 16.57
C PRO A 116 -9.40 -16.06 16.29
N ALA A 117 -9.83 -14.97 16.94
CA ALA A 117 -9.24 -13.64 16.80
C ALA A 117 -7.99 -13.43 17.68
N PHE A 118 -6.97 -14.29 17.55
CA PHE A 118 -5.70 -14.12 18.27
C PHE A 118 -4.48 -14.46 17.42
N PHE A 119 -3.35 -13.86 17.76
CA PHE A 119 -2.08 -14.13 17.09
C PHE A 119 -1.47 -15.43 17.60
N GLU A 120 -1.48 -16.47 16.76
CA GLU A 120 -0.77 -17.71 17.05
C GLU A 120 0.74 -17.47 17.20
N PRO A 121 1.39 -18.05 18.23
CA PRO A 121 2.84 -18.04 18.36
C PRO A 121 3.47 -18.69 17.13
N ASP A 122 4.52 -18.09 16.58
CA ASP A 122 5.30 -18.77 15.55
C ASP A 122 5.93 -20.04 16.16
N PRO A 123 6.00 -21.16 15.42
CA PRO A 123 6.73 -22.33 15.88
C PRO A 123 8.17 -21.91 16.19
N ILE A 124 8.52 -21.98 17.46
CA ILE A 124 9.76 -21.41 18.02
C ILE A 124 10.96 -22.19 17.47
N CYS A 125 11.57 -21.68 16.40
CA CYS A 125 12.86 -22.14 15.91
C CYS A 125 13.93 -21.16 16.40
N ILE A 126 14.37 -21.30 17.66
CA ILE A 126 15.43 -20.44 18.24
C ILE A 126 16.75 -20.79 17.55
N ARG A 127 17.08 -20.05 16.49
CA ARG A 127 18.43 -20.06 15.93
C ARG A 127 19.28 -19.09 16.75
N LYS A 128 19.90 -19.57 17.82
CA LYS A 128 20.88 -18.76 18.56
C LYS A 128 22.00 -18.39 17.59
N LYS A 129 22.16 -17.09 17.27
CA LYS A 129 23.37 -16.62 16.60
C LYS A 129 24.55 -16.88 17.53
N ARG A 130 25.61 -17.46 17.00
CA ARG A 130 26.83 -17.70 17.76
C ARG A 130 27.53 -16.35 17.91
N LYS A 131 27.60 -15.82 19.13
CA LYS A 131 28.38 -14.61 19.43
C LYS A 131 29.86 -14.90 19.16
N GLN A 132 30.56 -13.97 18.49
CA GLN A 132 32.01 -14.09 18.31
C GLN A 132 32.75 -13.53 19.53
N PHE A 133 32.17 -12.51 20.18
CA PHE A 133 32.74 -11.87 21.36
C PHE A 133 31.75 -11.82 22.52
N THR A 134 32.28 -11.87 23.75
CA THR A 134 31.48 -11.92 24.99
C THR A 134 30.82 -10.60 25.36
N TYR A 135 31.20 -9.49 24.72
CA TYR A 135 30.60 -8.16 24.93
C TYR A 135 29.43 -7.87 23.98
N GLU A 136 29.13 -8.77 23.03
CA GLU A 136 27.97 -8.61 22.15
C GLU A 136 26.68 -8.72 22.98
N ALA A 137 25.80 -7.72 22.85
CA ALA A 137 24.45 -7.77 23.41
C ALA A 137 23.68 -8.94 22.78
N ASP A 138 22.77 -9.55 23.55
CA ASP A 138 21.82 -10.51 22.97
C ASP A 138 20.84 -9.77 22.07
N ASP A 139 20.66 -10.26 20.83
CA ASP A 139 19.47 -9.92 20.04
C ASP A 139 18.27 -10.47 20.82
N GLU A 140 17.51 -9.63 21.51
CA GLU A 140 16.26 -10.04 22.15
C GLU A 140 15.16 -10.10 21.10
N PRO A 141 14.68 -11.30 20.70
CA PRO A 141 13.58 -11.40 19.77
C PRO A 141 12.30 -10.86 20.43
N ILE A 142 11.44 -10.19 19.66
CA ILE A 142 10.12 -9.81 20.13
C ILE A 142 9.32 -11.10 20.40
N TYR A 143 9.10 -11.41 21.68
CA TYR A 143 8.41 -12.63 22.10
C TYR A 143 6.89 -12.55 21.90
N ASN A 144 6.30 -11.36 21.93
CA ASN A 144 4.87 -11.18 21.75
C ASN A 144 4.50 -11.26 20.25
N PRO A 145 3.70 -12.25 19.81
CA PRO A 145 3.31 -12.40 18.41
C PRO A 145 2.59 -11.19 17.82
N LYS A 146 1.77 -10.49 18.63
CA LYS A 146 1.07 -9.25 18.22
C LYS A 146 2.07 -8.14 17.95
N GLU A 147 3.00 -7.91 18.87
CA GLU A 147 4.01 -6.84 18.73
C GLU A 147 4.98 -7.15 17.58
N LYS A 148 5.35 -8.42 17.43
CA LYS A 148 6.18 -8.90 16.32
C LYS A 148 5.51 -8.63 14.97
N PHE A 149 4.21 -8.90 14.87
CA PHE A 149 3.43 -8.63 13.66
C PHE A 149 3.29 -7.12 13.42
N LYS A 150 3.02 -6.34 14.46
CA LYS A 150 2.93 -4.87 14.38
C LYS A 150 4.20 -4.25 13.78
N VAL A 151 5.37 -4.63 14.30
CA VAL A 151 6.65 -4.07 13.84
C VAL A 151 7.05 -4.62 12.47
N ASN A 152 7.04 -5.94 12.29
CA ASN A 152 7.64 -6.56 11.11
C ASN A 152 6.72 -6.56 9.88
N PHE A 153 5.40 -6.44 10.07
CA PHE A 153 4.44 -6.42 8.97
C PHE A 153 3.74 -5.05 8.89
N TYR A 154 2.96 -4.67 9.92
CA TYR A 154 2.08 -3.50 9.84
C TYR A 154 2.86 -2.21 9.54
N PHE A 155 3.83 -1.86 10.40
CA PHE A 155 4.65 -0.68 10.17
C PHE A 155 5.56 -0.83 8.95
N ALA A 156 6.13 -2.01 8.71
CA ALA A 156 7.01 -2.23 7.56
C ALA A 156 6.31 -1.98 6.21
N VAL A 157 5.07 -2.46 6.05
CA VAL A 157 4.27 -2.27 4.83
C VAL A 157 3.86 -0.81 4.68
N ILE A 158 3.39 -0.17 5.76
CA ILE A 158 3.00 1.24 5.73
C ILE A 158 4.19 2.13 5.41
N ASP A 159 5.34 1.93 6.06
CA ASP A 159 6.55 2.73 5.86
C ASP A 159 7.09 2.59 4.43
N THR A 160 7.08 1.36 3.90
CA THR A 160 7.42 1.11 2.49
C THR A 160 6.47 1.84 1.56
N THR A 161 5.17 1.81 1.84
CA THR A 161 4.16 2.48 1.01
C THR A 161 4.32 3.99 1.06
N ILE A 162 4.55 4.58 2.25
CA ILE A 162 4.81 6.01 2.43
C ILE A 162 6.00 6.44 1.60
N ARG A 163 7.12 5.72 1.67
CA ARG A 163 8.32 6.03 0.88
C ARG A 163 8.04 6.05 -0.62
N LEU A 164 7.34 5.03 -1.13
CA LEU A 164 7.01 4.93 -2.55
C LEU A 164 6.04 6.04 -3.01
N VAL A 165 5.08 6.41 -2.17
CA VAL A 165 4.16 7.52 -2.46
C VAL A 165 4.90 8.86 -2.41
N GLU A 166 5.85 9.03 -1.48
CA GLU A 166 6.67 10.23 -1.36
C GLU A 166 7.54 10.46 -2.59
N GLU A 167 8.20 9.41 -3.07
CA GLU A 167 8.99 9.45 -4.32
C GLU A 167 8.11 9.92 -5.50
N ARG A 168 6.90 9.37 -5.64
CA ARG A 168 5.96 9.81 -6.70
C ARG A 168 5.45 11.24 -6.51
N PHE A 169 5.18 11.63 -5.26
CA PHE A 169 4.70 12.96 -4.93
C PHE A 169 5.75 14.02 -5.27
N THR A 170 7.00 13.80 -4.86
CA THR A 170 8.12 14.70 -5.17
C THR A 170 8.35 14.84 -6.68
N LEU A 171 8.30 13.72 -7.42
CA LEU A 171 8.37 13.76 -8.88
C LEU A 171 7.23 14.58 -9.50
N MET A 172 6.00 14.40 -9.04
CA MET A 172 4.88 15.19 -9.57
C MET A 172 4.99 16.67 -9.23
N GLN A 173 5.50 17.02 -8.04
CA GLN A 173 5.78 18.41 -7.69
C GLN A 173 6.84 19.03 -8.60
N GLN A 174 7.90 18.29 -8.94
CA GLN A 174 8.91 18.75 -9.89
C GLN A 174 8.30 19.00 -11.27
N ILE A 175 7.50 18.06 -11.79
CA ILE A 175 6.78 18.24 -13.05
C ILE A 175 5.88 19.47 -12.99
N SER A 176 5.13 19.65 -11.89
CA SER A 176 4.28 20.82 -11.71
C SER A 176 5.04 22.14 -11.60
N SER A 177 6.28 22.14 -11.10
CA SER A 177 7.07 23.37 -11.05
C SER A 177 7.48 23.86 -12.44
N VAL A 178 7.62 22.93 -13.40
CA VAL A 178 8.00 23.21 -14.79
C VAL A 178 6.78 23.42 -15.68
N PHE A 179 5.81 22.50 -15.65
CA PHE A 179 4.66 22.48 -16.56
C PHE A 179 3.37 23.03 -15.94
N GLY A 180 3.32 23.20 -14.61
CA GLY A 180 2.06 23.45 -13.92
C GLY A 180 1.37 24.75 -14.31
N PHE A 181 2.12 25.77 -14.75
CA PHE A 181 1.56 27.03 -15.22
C PHE A 181 0.68 26.86 -16.47
N LEU A 182 1.02 25.91 -17.35
CA LEU A 182 0.25 25.60 -18.56
C LEU A 182 -1.16 25.06 -18.23
N TYR A 183 -1.33 24.48 -17.05
CA TYR A 183 -2.59 23.87 -16.61
C TYR A 183 -3.46 24.83 -15.78
N ASP A 184 -2.98 26.06 -15.51
CA ASP A 184 -3.68 27.05 -14.69
C ASP A 184 -3.88 28.37 -15.43
N VAL A 185 -4.69 28.31 -16.49
CA VAL A 185 -5.03 29.46 -17.35
C VAL A 185 -5.63 30.62 -16.55
N TYR A 186 -6.37 30.34 -15.47
CA TYR A 186 -6.97 31.37 -14.63
C TYR A 186 -5.93 32.11 -13.79
N SER A 187 -4.91 31.42 -13.25
CA SER A 187 -3.83 32.14 -12.57
C SER A 187 -3.00 32.94 -13.55
N LEU A 188 -2.75 32.43 -14.77
CA LEU A 188 -2.04 33.14 -15.83
C LEU A 188 -2.63 34.51 -16.18
N GLN A 189 -3.95 34.65 -16.14
CA GLN A 189 -4.62 35.94 -16.37
C GLN A 189 -4.31 36.99 -15.29
N ASN A 190 -3.93 36.54 -14.10
CA ASN A 190 -3.63 37.40 -12.95
C ASN A 190 -2.12 37.57 -12.72
N THR A 191 -1.28 36.83 -13.45
CA THR A 191 0.18 36.90 -13.36
C THR A 191 0.72 38.03 -14.23
N THR A 192 1.81 38.68 -13.81
CA THR A 192 2.45 39.71 -14.64
C THR A 192 3.18 39.09 -15.84
N PRO A 193 3.30 39.79 -16.98
CA PRO A 193 4.04 39.29 -18.14
C PRO A 193 5.49 38.88 -17.82
N LYS A 194 6.12 39.55 -16.86
CA LYS A 194 7.47 39.22 -16.40
C LYS A 194 7.54 37.84 -15.71
N GLN A 195 6.54 37.53 -14.88
CA GLN A 195 6.46 36.24 -14.20
C GLN A 195 6.13 35.09 -15.16
N ILE A 196 5.28 35.36 -16.16
CA ILE A 196 4.99 34.38 -17.23
C ILE A 196 6.27 34.08 -18.01
N MET A 197 7.03 35.12 -18.41
CA MET A 197 8.31 34.94 -19.10
C MET A 197 9.32 34.14 -18.26
N GLU A 198 9.38 34.35 -16.94
CA GLU A 198 10.22 33.56 -16.04
C GLU A 198 9.84 32.07 -16.02
N GLN A 199 8.54 31.76 -16.09
CA GLN A 199 8.04 30.38 -16.22
C GLN A 199 8.37 29.77 -17.59
N CYS A 200 8.23 30.52 -18.68
CA CYS A 200 8.62 30.08 -20.03
C CYS A 200 10.13 29.77 -20.11
N LEU A 201 10.98 30.62 -19.52
CA LEU A 201 12.43 30.38 -19.46
C LEU A 201 12.78 29.13 -18.64
N THR A 202 12.06 28.89 -17.53
CA THR A 202 12.22 27.68 -16.72
C THR A 202 11.86 26.43 -17.51
N LEU A 203 10.79 26.50 -18.31
CA LEU A 203 10.37 25.42 -19.20
C LEU A 203 11.41 25.14 -20.30
N GLU A 204 11.94 26.20 -20.94
CA GLU A 204 12.99 26.10 -21.96
C GLU A 204 14.24 25.42 -21.40
N GLN A 205 14.69 25.83 -20.21
CA GLN A 205 15.85 25.22 -19.54
C GLN A 205 15.61 23.75 -19.21
N ALA A 206 14.40 23.39 -18.77
CA ALA A 206 14.06 22.00 -18.45
C ALA A 206 14.02 21.10 -19.70
N LEU A 207 13.75 21.67 -20.88
CA LEU A 207 13.70 21.00 -22.17
C LEU A 207 14.98 21.21 -23.01
N GLN A 208 16.03 21.77 -22.42
CA GLN A 208 17.31 21.95 -23.08
C GLN A 208 18.20 20.71 -22.88
N HIS A 209 18.84 20.25 -23.95
CA HIS A 209 19.87 19.22 -23.89
C HIS A 209 21.14 19.68 -24.60
N GLY A 210 22.15 20.08 -23.83
CA GLY A 210 23.37 20.68 -24.37
C GLY A 210 23.06 22.01 -25.05
N GLU A 211 23.40 22.12 -26.33
CA GLU A 211 23.15 23.32 -27.15
C GLU A 211 21.79 23.29 -27.87
N SER A 212 21.05 22.16 -27.86
CA SER A 212 19.73 22.08 -28.50
C SER A 212 18.63 22.39 -27.50
N LYS A 213 17.61 23.10 -27.97
CA LYS A 213 16.41 23.47 -27.22
C LYS A 213 15.19 23.05 -28.03
N ASP A 214 14.23 22.41 -27.37
CA ASP A 214 12.99 21.97 -28.02
C ASP A 214 11.98 23.12 -28.21
N ILE A 215 12.13 24.20 -27.45
CA ILE A 215 11.27 25.39 -27.45
C ILE A 215 12.10 26.67 -27.27
N ASP A 216 11.54 27.81 -27.69
CA ASP A 216 12.06 29.15 -27.39
C ASP A 216 11.07 29.87 -26.48
N ALA A 217 11.49 30.31 -25.29
CA ALA A 217 10.62 30.99 -24.34
C ALA A 217 10.04 32.31 -24.86
N PHE A 218 10.69 32.96 -25.84
CA PHE A 218 10.20 34.21 -26.43
C PHE A 218 9.08 34.00 -27.46
N ASP A 219 8.94 32.76 -27.97
CA ASP A 219 7.90 32.38 -28.93
C ASP A 219 6.62 31.83 -28.25
N LEU A 220 6.67 31.59 -26.94
CA LEU A 220 5.59 31.07 -26.07
C LEU A 220 4.72 32.19 -25.48
#